data_AF-A0A943JPL3-F1
#
_entry.id   AF-A0A943JPL3-F1
#
_cell.length_a   1.000
_cell.length_b   1.000
_cell.length_c   1.000
_cell.angle_alpha   90.00
_cell.angle_beta   90.00
_cell.angle_gamma   90.00
#
_symmetry.space_group_name_H-M   'P 1'
#
loop_
_entity.id
_entity.type
_entity.pdbx_description
1 polymer ?
#
loop_
_entity_poly.entity_id
_entity_poly.type
_entity_poly.pdbx_seq_one_letter_code
_entity_poly.pdbx_strand_id
1 'polypeptide(L)'
;MIDNKLLKENFKNKNYIYCINTLQNEIKQKLVARVKIFKPEYKYCNLLDLKTNCYKYLNDKEKLYITLLCRYSEEEYPPTLELNTLLDIYSSYK
;
A
#
# COMPACT_ATOMS: atom_id res chain seq x y z
N MET A 1 -0.55 0.29 12.75
CA MET A 1 -1.73 -0.59 12.85
C MET A 1 -2.94 0.29 12.55
N ILE A 2 -3.66 0.01 11.46
CA ILE A 2 -4.86 0.76 11.09
C ILE A 2 -5.91 0.68 12.20
N ASP A 3 -6.55 1.81 12.52
CA ASP A 3 -7.81 1.82 13.26
C ASP A 3 -8.95 1.33 12.33
N ASN A 4 -9.27 0.05 12.45
CA ASN A 4 -10.30 -0.59 11.63
C ASN A 4 -11.70 -0.02 11.90
N LYS A 5 -11.95 0.58 13.06
CA LYS A 5 -13.24 1.22 13.36
C LYS A 5 -13.36 2.52 12.57
N LEU A 6 -12.32 3.36 12.63
CA LEU A 6 -12.25 4.61 11.90
C LEU A 6 -12.27 4.40 10.38
N LEU A 7 -11.60 3.36 9.87
CA LEU A 7 -11.66 3.00 8.44
C LEU A 7 -13.09 2.62 8.02
N LYS A 8 -13.78 1.80 8.83
CA LYS A 8 -15.17 1.39 8.56
C LYS A 8 -16.14 2.56 8.59
N GLU A 9 -15.97 3.49 9.53
CA GLU A 9 -16.80 4.70 9.62
C GLU A 9 -16.63 5.59 8.38
N ASN A 10 -15.39 5.84 7.96
CA ASN A 10 -15.12 6.61 6.75
C ASN A 10 -15.63 5.92 5.48
N PHE A 11 -15.54 4.59 5.40
CA PHE A 11 -16.11 3.82 4.29
C PHE A 11 -17.64 3.99 4.22
N LYS A 12 -18.35 3.85 5.36
CA LYS A 12 -19.81 4.07 5.43
C LYS A 12 -20.22 5.48 5.03
N ASN A 13 -19.41 6.47 5.43
CA ASN A 13 -19.62 7.88 5.10
C ASN A 13 -19.16 8.25 3.67
N LYS A 14 -18.77 7.27 2.84
CA LYS A 14 -18.26 7.46 1.48
C LYS A 14 -17.03 8.37 1.39
N ASN A 15 -16.28 8.51 2.49
CA ASN A 15 -15.01 9.22 2.52
C ASN A 15 -13.89 8.33 1.95
N TYR A 16 -13.97 8.05 0.65
CA TYR A 16 -13.06 7.11 -0.01
C TYR A 16 -11.63 7.63 -0.08
N ILE A 17 -11.43 8.95 -0.15
CA ILE A 17 -10.10 9.57 -0.11
C ILE A 17 -9.38 9.20 1.18
N TYR A 18 -10.05 9.31 2.33
CA TYR A 18 -9.49 8.89 3.60
C TYR A 18 -9.13 7.40 3.61
N CYS A 19 -10.05 6.55 3.12
CA CYS A 19 -9.83 5.11 3.08
C CYS A 19 -8.64 4.73 2.20
N ILE A 20 -8.54 5.31 1.01
CA ILE A 20 -7.44 5.11 0.06
C ILE A 20 -6.12 5.51 0.71
N ASN A 21 -6.01 6.74 1.23
CA ASN A 21 -4.79 7.24 1.85
C ASN A 21 -4.34 6.36 3.02
N THR A 22 -5.30 5.92 3.85
CA THR A 22 -5.03 5.03 4.98
C THR A 22 -4.47 3.68 4.52
N LEU A 23 -5.11 3.07 3.52
CA LEU A 23 -4.69 1.76 2.99
C LEU A 23 -3.36 1.83 2.26
N GLN A 24 -3.16 2.84 1.40
CA GLN A 24 -1.89 3.06 0.71
C GLN A 24 -0.74 3.18 1.71
N ASN A 25 -0.93 3.97 2.79
CA ASN A 25 0.10 4.14 3.79
C ASN A 25 0.41 2.85 4.55
N GLU A 26 -0.60 2.07 4.93
CA GLU A 26 -0.38 0.80 5.63
C GLU A 26 0.31 -0.25 4.75
N ILE A 27 -0.11 -0.39 3.48
CA ILE A 27 0.53 -1.30 2.51
C ILE A 27 1.99 -0.89 2.31
N LYS A 28 2.25 0.41 2.14
CA LYS A 28 3.61 0.96 2.05
C LYS A 28 4.45 0.62 3.27
N GLN A 29 3.93 0.82 4.49
CA GLN A 29 4.66 0.49 5.72
C GLN A 29 4.95 -1.02 5.83
N LYS A 30 4.01 -1.88 5.42
CA LYS A 30 4.23 -3.34 5.35
C LYS A 30 5.35 -3.69 4.38
N LEU A 31 5.36 -3.11 3.17
CA LEU A 31 6.43 -3.32 2.20
C LEU A 31 7.79 -2.84 2.70
N VAL A 32 7.85 -1.66 3.36
CA VAL A 32 9.08 -1.16 3.99
C VAL A 32 9.58 -2.11 5.06
N ALA A 33 8.70 -2.60 5.94
CA ALA A 33 9.06 -3.57 6.96
C ALA A 33 9.59 -4.87 6.35
N ARG A 34 8.98 -5.35 5.26
CA ARG A 34 9.41 -6.55 4.54
C ARG A 34 10.77 -6.38 3.88
N VAL A 35 11.04 -5.24 3.25
CA VAL A 35 12.38 -4.93 2.70
C VAL A 35 13.42 -4.93 3.82
N LYS A 36 13.11 -4.36 4.98
CA LYS A 36 14.02 -4.30 6.13
C LYS A 36 14.42 -5.67 6.69
N ILE A 37 13.65 -6.72 6.45
CA ILE A 37 14.07 -8.10 6.81
C ILE A 37 15.32 -8.51 6.01
N PHE A 38 15.43 -8.10 4.75
CA PHE A 38 16.57 -8.42 3.87
C PHE A 38 17.64 -7.33 3.81
N LYS A 39 17.26 -6.09 4.12
CA LYS A 39 18.12 -4.90 4.10
C LYS A 39 17.84 -4.02 5.33
N PRO A 40 18.34 -4.37 6.53
CA PRO A 40 17.98 -3.73 7.80
C PRO A 40 18.25 -2.22 7.85
N GLU A 41 19.27 -1.76 7.14
CA GLU A 41 19.68 -0.36 7.03
C GLU A 41 18.81 0.47 6.08
N TYR A 42 17.85 -0.16 5.38
CA TYR A 42 16.98 0.53 4.43
C TYR A 42 16.18 1.66 5.09
N LYS A 43 16.29 2.86 4.54
CA LYS A 43 15.48 4.03 4.88
C LYS A 43 14.60 4.37 3.70
N TYR A 44 13.29 4.31 3.91
CA TYR A 44 12.32 4.71 2.91
C TYR A 44 12.53 6.17 2.51
N CYS A 45 12.70 6.43 1.21
CA CYS A 45 12.83 7.77 0.65
C CYS A 45 11.61 8.17 -0.18
N ASN A 46 11.25 7.35 -1.18
CA ASN A 46 10.10 7.59 -2.05
C ASN A 46 9.57 6.26 -2.63
N LEU A 47 8.45 6.33 -3.36
CA LEU A 47 7.81 5.15 -3.96
C LEU A 47 8.70 4.44 -4.99
N LEU A 48 9.48 5.18 -5.79
CA LEU A 48 10.37 4.62 -6.80
C LEU A 48 11.53 3.81 -6.17
N ASP A 49 12.15 4.37 -5.13
CA ASP A 49 13.18 3.68 -4.35
C ASP A 49 12.60 2.43 -3.66
N LEU A 50 11.40 2.54 -3.09
CA LEU A 50 10.71 1.38 -2.52
C LEU A 50 10.45 0.31 -3.59
N LYS A 51 10.01 0.68 -4.80
CA LYS A 51 9.82 -0.25 -5.92
C LYS A 51 11.11 -0.98 -6.26
N THR A 52 12.23 -0.26 -6.42
CA THR A 52 13.53 -0.88 -6.70
C THR A 52 13.93 -1.90 -5.63
N ASN A 53 13.78 -1.56 -4.35
CA ASN A 53 14.13 -2.48 -3.27
C ASN A 53 13.14 -3.67 -3.19
N CYS A 54 11.83 -3.46 -3.41
CA CYS A 54 10.86 -4.55 -3.48
C CYS A 54 11.17 -5.53 -4.62
N TYR A 55 11.52 -5.04 -5.80
CA TYR A 55 11.88 -5.89 -6.94
C TYR A 55 13.16 -6.71 -6.70
N LYS A 56 14.09 -6.17 -5.91
CA LYS A 56 15.34 -6.84 -5.56
C LYS A 56 15.17 -7.91 -4.49
N TYR A 57 14.34 -7.66 -3.47
CA TYR A 57 14.34 -8.48 -2.24
C TYR A 57 13.05 -9.25 -1.98
N LEU A 58 11.91 -8.86 -2.56
CA LEU A 58 10.60 -9.41 -2.21
C LEU A 58 10.08 -10.39 -3.26
N ASN A 59 9.00 -11.11 -2.92
CA ASN A 59 8.36 -12.07 -3.84
C ASN A 59 7.48 -11.36 -4.88
N ASP A 60 7.03 -12.10 -5.89
CA ASP A 60 6.26 -11.52 -7.02
C ASP A 60 4.92 -10.91 -6.59
N LYS A 61 4.29 -11.43 -5.53
CA LYS A 61 3.08 -10.87 -4.95
C LYS A 61 3.34 -9.46 -4.40
N GLU A 62 4.44 -9.30 -3.65
CA GLU A 62 4.85 -8.02 -3.08
C GLU A 62 5.35 -7.04 -4.16
N LYS A 63 5.99 -7.54 -5.23
CA LYS A 63 6.33 -6.74 -6.42
C LYS A 63 5.09 -6.20 -7.12
N LEU A 64 4.03 -7.00 -7.22
CA LEU A 64 2.74 -6.56 -7.76
C LEU A 64 2.16 -5.42 -6.91
N TYR A 65 2.21 -5.54 -5.57
CA TYR A 65 1.65 -4.52 -4.69
C TYR A 65 2.32 -3.16 -4.82
N ILE A 66 3.66 -3.13 -4.84
CA ILE A 66 4.37 -1.85 -5.04
C ILE A 66 4.14 -1.27 -6.43
N THR A 67 3.93 -2.13 -7.44
CA THR A 67 3.62 -1.70 -8.80
C THR A 67 2.25 -1.02 -8.87
N LEU A 68 1.25 -1.60 -8.21
CA LEU A 68 -0.09 -1.00 -8.11
C LEU A 68 -0.05 0.32 -7.34
N LEU A 69 0.69 0.40 -6.23
CA LEU A 69 0.86 1.67 -5.50
C LEU A 69 1.52 2.77 -6.36
N CYS A 70 2.56 2.44 -7.14
CA CYS A 70 3.17 3.41 -8.04
C CYS A 70 2.18 3.88 -9.11
N ARG A 71 1.43 2.94 -9.72
CA ARG A 71 0.42 3.26 -10.73
C ARG A 71 -0.65 4.23 -10.19
N TYR A 72 -1.16 4.01 -8.98
CA TYR A 72 -2.12 4.92 -8.36
C TYR A 72 -1.53 6.29 -7.96
N SER A 73 -0.20 6.42 -7.91
CA SER A 73 0.46 7.73 -7.71
C SER A 73 0.73 8.49 -9.00
N GLU A 74 0.71 7.81 -10.14
CA GLU A 74 1.06 8.36 -11.46
C GLU A 74 -0.19 8.73 -12.27
N GLU A 75 -1.30 8.03 -12.05
CA GLU A 75 -2.52 8.16 -12.84
C GLU A 75 -3.75 8.32 -11.92
N GLU A 76 -4.73 9.08 -12.37
CA GLU A 76 -5.99 9.26 -11.66
C GLU A 76 -6.95 8.10 -11.98
N TYR A 77 -7.35 7.34 -10.96
CA TYR A 77 -8.30 6.23 -11.07
C TYR A 77 -9.62 6.58 -10.40
N PRO A 78 -10.74 5.95 -10.83
CA PRO A 78 -11.98 6.00 -10.07
C PRO A 78 -11.71 5.55 -8.61
N PRO A 79 -12.08 6.34 -7.59
CA PRO A 79 -11.75 6.03 -6.19
C PRO A 79 -12.25 4.66 -5.74
N THR A 80 -13.37 4.19 -6.30
CA THR A 80 -13.92 2.87 -6.02
C THR A 80 -13.04 1.72 -6.53
N LEU A 81 -12.43 1.88 -7.70
CA LEU A 81 -11.54 0.87 -8.30
C LEU A 81 -10.23 0.76 -7.52
N GLU A 82 -9.63 1.91 -7.20
CA GLU A 82 -8.44 1.97 -6.37
C GLU A 82 -8.71 1.37 -4.98
N LEU A 83 -9.79 1.80 -4.33
CA LEU A 83 -10.15 1.32 -3.00
C LEU A 83 -10.35 -0.20 -2.95
N ASN A 84 -11.05 -0.77 -3.93
CA ASN A 84 -11.24 -2.23 -4.01
C ASN A 84 -9.89 -2.96 -4.09
N THR A 85 -9.00 -2.47 -4.96
CA THR A 85 -7.67 -3.09 -5.14
C THR A 85 -6.83 -2.97 -3.87
N LEU A 86 -6.85 -1.82 -3.20
CA LEU A 86 -6.14 -1.62 -1.94
C LEU A 86 -6.71 -2.51 -0.81
N LEU A 87 -8.02 -2.72 -0.77
CA LEU A 87 -8.65 -3.64 0.17
C LEU A 87 -8.25 -5.10 -0.07
N ASP A 88 -8.16 -5.52 -1.33
CA ASP A 88 -7.69 -6.87 -1.70
C ASP A 88 -6.24 -7.09 -1.27
N ILE A 89 -5.36 -6.12 -1.56
CA ILE A 89 -3.96 -6.16 -1.12
C ILE A 89 -3.89 -6.21 0.42
N TYR A 90 -4.59 -5.32 1.12
CA TYR A 90 -4.56 -5.26 2.58
C TYR A 90 -5.07 -6.56 3.22
N SER A 91 -6.15 -7.13 2.69
CA SER A 91 -6.72 -8.39 3.17
C SER A 91 -5.78 -9.57 2.97
N SER A 92 -4.91 -9.52 1.97
CA SER A 92 -3.93 -10.58 1.68
C SER A 92 -2.76 -10.65 2.68
N TYR A 93 -2.62 -9.65 3.55
CA TYR A 93 -1.62 -9.57 4.62
C TYR A 93 -2.16 -10.02 5.98
N LYS A 94 -3.45 -10.40 6.07
CA LYS A 94 -4.01 -11.13 7.21
C LYS A 94 -3.70 -12.60 7.08
#